data_AF-A0A151JCU5-F1
#
_entry.id   AF-A0A151JCU5-F1
#
_cell.length_a   1.000
_cell.length_b   1.000
_cell.length_c   1.000
_cell.angle_alpha   90.00
_cell.angle_beta   90.00
_cell.angle_gamma   90.00
#
_symmetry.space_group_name_H-M   'P 1'
#
loop_
_entity.id
_entity.type
_entity.pdbx_description
1 polymer ?
#
loop_
_entity_poly.entity_id
_entity_poly.type
_entity_poly.pdbx_seq_one_letter_code
_entity_poly.pdbx_strand_id
1 'polypeptide(L)'
;MIQSNPDVDQFSLTNLILQFQVENEGVSIPTVKWLKKQLLLHVSEDIFIADNNGQETIICRRKAGNRIVIKHFQESITEINPLSEEQEHARILKEAATIIINELNKKIFDVNMYPVPDTFFNNLDDYIPESLFTFLRILITHEKINMHDWHKKITAIAHNIISAMFPRKLISPLQLGLAVTLYHRFGSKDLIDILSSLGFCASYGKVLLFQASAIQFQKEPVLQQCFGQFAFDNADHNVCTIDGTFHCMGGIQIIVPHSAIQHHCIPKLNKLPKSHTFIKEGVESIKYFETHPDKRLEDLQFENLK
;
A
#
# COMPACT_ATOMS: atom_id res chain seq x y z
N MET A 1 -32.15 17.09 -25.68
CA MET A 1 -32.37 16.38 -24.39
C MET A 1 -31.63 15.03 -24.29
N ILE A 2 -31.93 14.03 -25.14
CA ILE A 2 -31.25 12.70 -25.08
C ILE A 2 -29.73 12.80 -25.33
N GLN A 3 -29.30 13.72 -26.21
CA GLN A 3 -27.88 13.99 -26.48
C GLN A 3 -27.27 15.01 -25.51
N SER A 4 -28.08 15.85 -24.86
CA SER A 4 -27.62 16.95 -24.01
C SER A 4 -27.56 16.59 -22.52
N ASN A 5 -28.11 15.43 -22.12
CA ASN A 5 -27.96 14.83 -20.78
C ASN A 5 -27.35 13.43 -20.92
N PRO A 6 -26.00 13.31 -20.95
CA PRO A 6 -25.32 12.02 -21.11
C PRO A 6 -25.50 11.08 -19.91
N ASP A 7 -25.86 11.59 -18.74
CA ASP A 7 -25.94 10.80 -17.50
C ASP A 7 -27.34 10.23 -17.20
N VAL A 8 -28.36 10.61 -17.98
CA VAL A 8 -29.73 10.14 -17.79
C VAL A 8 -30.02 9.00 -18.78
N ASP A 9 -30.22 7.79 -18.24
CA ASP A 9 -30.36 6.55 -19.01
C ASP A 9 -31.82 6.17 -19.32
N GLN A 10 -32.80 6.83 -18.69
CA GLN A 10 -34.24 6.61 -18.87
C GLN A 10 -35.02 7.93 -18.90
N PHE A 11 -36.02 8.03 -19.78
CA PHE A 11 -36.86 9.21 -19.94
C PHE A 11 -38.34 8.80 -20.07
N SER A 12 -39.23 9.53 -19.40
CA SER A 12 -40.67 9.43 -19.66
C SER A 12 -41.03 10.25 -20.90
N LEU A 13 -41.90 9.68 -21.75
CA LEU A 13 -42.44 10.39 -22.92
C LEU A 13 -43.29 11.61 -22.51
N THR A 14 -43.99 11.53 -21.38
CA THR A 14 -44.80 12.64 -20.83
C THR A 14 -43.91 13.80 -20.43
N ASN A 15 -42.77 13.52 -19.78
CA ASN A 15 -41.80 14.55 -19.41
C ASN A 15 -41.18 15.22 -20.65
N LEU A 16 -40.90 14.46 -21.70
CA LEU A 16 -40.43 15.00 -22.98
C LEU A 16 -41.46 15.91 -23.65
N ILE A 17 -42.75 15.58 -23.55
CA ILE A 17 -43.84 16.41 -24.11
C ILE A 17 -44.01 17.69 -23.31
N LEU A 18 -44.03 17.61 -21.98
CA LEU A 18 -44.13 18.77 -21.10
C LEU A 18 -42.97 19.74 -21.33
N GLN A 19 -41.75 19.21 -21.46
CA GLN A 19 -40.58 20.05 -21.70
C GLN A 19 -40.57 20.66 -23.11
N PHE A 20 -41.05 19.93 -24.13
CA PHE A 20 -41.22 20.49 -25.47
C PHE A 20 -42.20 21.68 -25.49
N GLN A 21 -43.28 21.61 -24.69
CA GLN A 21 -44.24 22.70 -24.55
C GLN A 21 -43.65 23.93 -23.86
N VAL A 22 -42.82 23.72 -22.84
CA VAL A 22 -42.12 24.81 -22.13
C VAL A 22 -41.08 25.48 -23.05
N GLU A 23 -40.36 24.72 -23.85
CA GLU A 23 -39.32 25.24 -24.75
C GLU A 23 -39.89 25.89 -26.03
N ASN A 24 -41.15 25.59 -26.40
CA ASN A 24 -41.78 26.07 -27.64
C ASN A 24 -43.20 26.59 -27.38
N GLU A 25 -43.31 27.71 -26.66
CA GLU A 25 -44.59 28.38 -26.41
C GLU A 25 -45.30 28.74 -27.75
N GLY A 26 -46.53 28.27 -27.92
CA GLY A 26 -47.38 28.58 -29.09
C GLY A 26 -47.36 27.55 -30.23
N VAL A 27 -46.58 26.47 -30.14
CA VAL A 27 -46.56 25.39 -31.14
C VAL A 27 -47.53 24.26 -30.74
N SER A 28 -48.29 23.73 -31.71
CA SER A 28 -49.23 22.62 -31.45
C SER A 28 -48.47 21.38 -30.94
N ILE A 29 -48.96 20.79 -29.85
CA ILE A 29 -48.36 19.61 -29.22
C ILE A 29 -48.28 18.47 -30.25
N PRO A 30 -47.08 17.92 -30.53
CA PRO A 30 -46.94 16.83 -31.47
C PRO A 30 -47.67 15.60 -30.97
N THR A 31 -48.39 14.90 -31.85
CA THR A 31 -49.04 13.64 -31.49
C THR A 31 -48.00 12.62 -31.03
N VAL A 32 -48.31 11.83 -29.98
CA VAL A 32 -47.46 10.74 -29.47
C VAL A 32 -46.91 9.84 -30.59
N LYS A 33 -47.74 9.53 -31.59
CA LYS A 33 -47.37 8.74 -32.77
C LYS A 33 -46.30 9.42 -33.63
N TRP A 34 -46.38 10.74 -33.79
CA TRP A 34 -45.39 11.53 -34.53
C TRP A 34 -44.08 11.61 -33.75
N LEU A 35 -44.14 11.82 -32.44
CA LEU A 35 -42.96 11.92 -31.59
C LEU A 35 -42.17 10.60 -31.55
N LYS A 36 -42.88 9.46 -31.41
CA LYS A 36 -42.29 8.11 -31.53
C LYS A 36 -41.58 7.93 -32.87
N LYS A 37 -42.23 8.33 -33.97
CA LYS A 37 -41.66 8.25 -35.33
C LYS A 37 -40.39 9.08 -35.48
N GLN A 38 -40.37 10.30 -34.94
CA GLN A 38 -39.19 11.18 -35.01
C GLN A 38 -38.03 10.68 -34.16
N LEU A 39 -38.30 10.18 -32.96
CA LEU A 39 -37.28 9.60 -32.09
C LEU A 39 -36.62 8.36 -32.72
N LEU A 40 -37.41 7.52 -33.37
CA LEU A 40 -36.91 6.41 -34.18
C LEU A 40 -36.09 6.89 -35.38
N LEU A 41 -36.52 7.94 -36.09
CA LEU A 41 -35.75 8.43 -37.26
C LEU A 41 -34.39 9.03 -36.90
N HIS A 42 -34.28 9.70 -35.75
CA HIS A 42 -33.07 10.43 -35.38
C HIS A 42 -32.12 9.68 -34.43
N VAL A 43 -32.61 8.70 -33.66
CA VAL A 43 -31.85 8.09 -32.56
C VAL A 43 -32.04 6.56 -32.47
N SER A 44 -32.59 5.90 -33.51
CA SER A 44 -32.99 4.46 -33.49
C SER A 44 -31.96 3.48 -32.96
N GLU A 45 -30.66 3.75 -33.14
CA GLU A 45 -29.62 2.79 -32.77
C GLU A 45 -29.33 2.78 -31.26
N ASP A 46 -29.59 3.89 -30.57
CA ASP A 46 -29.20 4.10 -29.18
C ASP A 46 -30.33 3.99 -28.17
N ILE A 47 -31.59 3.96 -28.62
CA ILE A 47 -32.77 3.95 -27.74
C ILE A 47 -33.68 2.75 -27.96
N PHE A 48 -34.40 2.39 -26.91
CA PHE A 48 -35.47 1.41 -26.86
C PHE A 48 -36.71 2.08 -26.26
N ILE A 49 -37.85 1.95 -26.93
CA ILE A 49 -39.13 2.52 -26.48
C ILE A 49 -39.98 1.38 -25.93
N ALA A 50 -40.24 1.40 -24.63
CA ALA A 50 -41.13 0.47 -23.96
C ALA A 50 -42.53 1.08 -23.89
N ASP A 51 -43.49 0.43 -24.55
CA ASP A 51 -44.89 0.82 -24.57
C ASP A 51 -45.74 -0.34 -24.05
N ASN A 52 -46.33 -0.18 -22.88
CA ASN A 52 -47.14 -1.20 -22.24
C ASN A 52 -48.57 -0.67 -22.09
N ASN A 53 -49.57 -1.45 -22.53
CA ASN A 53 -50.96 -1.00 -22.52
C ASN A 53 -51.40 -0.62 -21.10
N GLY A 54 -51.59 0.67 -20.86
CA GLY A 54 -52.04 1.23 -19.58
C GLY A 54 -50.93 1.81 -18.69
N GLN A 55 -49.66 1.77 -19.10
CA GLN A 55 -48.55 2.41 -18.38
C GLN A 55 -47.88 3.51 -19.24
N GLU A 56 -47.17 4.41 -18.56
CA GLU A 56 -46.44 5.49 -19.20
C GLU A 56 -45.37 4.95 -20.17
N THR A 57 -45.29 5.50 -21.39
CA THR A 57 -44.26 5.10 -22.35
C THR A 57 -42.88 5.57 -21.86
N ILE A 58 -41.95 4.64 -21.66
CA ILE A 58 -40.58 4.92 -21.21
C ILE A 58 -39.61 4.74 -22.37
N ILE A 59 -38.69 5.68 -22.53
CA ILE A 59 -37.59 5.65 -23.49
C ILE A 59 -36.30 5.37 -22.71
N CYS A 60 -35.68 4.22 -22.95
CA CYS A 60 -34.43 3.81 -22.31
C CYS A 60 -33.31 3.77 -23.34
N ARG A 61 -32.08 4.11 -22.94
CA ARG A 61 -30.92 3.82 -23.79
C ARG A 61 -30.67 2.32 -23.88
N ARG A 62 -30.31 1.80 -25.06
CA ARG A 62 -30.18 0.36 -25.33
C ARG A 62 -29.15 -0.32 -24.42
N LYS A 63 -28.01 0.32 -24.14
CA LYS A 63 -27.01 -0.19 -23.17
C LYS A 63 -27.55 -0.29 -21.74
N ALA A 64 -28.33 0.69 -21.30
CA ALA A 64 -28.95 0.67 -19.97
C ALA A 64 -30.10 -0.33 -19.89
N GLY A 65 -30.97 -0.36 -20.90
CA GLY A 65 -32.05 -1.34 -21.04
C GLY A 65 -31.53 -2.77 -21.03
N ASN A 66 -30.48 -3.08 -21.80
CA ASN A 66 -29.88 -4.41 -21.81
C ASN A 66 -29.29 -4.80 -20.44
N ARG A 67 -28.66 -3.87 -19.71
CA ARG A 67 -28.19 -4.15 -18.34
C ARG A 67 -29.33 -4.51 -17.40
N ILE A 68 -30.45 -3.77 -17.47
CA ILE A 68 -31.63 -4.01 -16.64
C ILE A 68 -32.28 -5.35 -16.99
N VAL A 69 -32.45 -5.63 -18.29
CA VAL A 69 -33.03 -6.89 -18.76
C VAL A 69 -32.15 -8.08 -18.38
N ILE A 70 -30.82 -7.98 -18.53
CA ILE A 70 -29.89 -9.05 -18.12
C ILE A 70 -29.93 -9.27 -16.62
N LYS A 71 -29.94 -8.20 -15.81
CA LYS A 71 -30.05 -8.28 -14.35
C LYS A 71 -31.34 -8.98 -13.94
N HIS A 72 -32.47 -8.56 -14.51
CA HIS A 72 -33.77 -9.13 -14.18
C HIS A 72 -33.94 -10.56 -14.70
N PHE A 73 -33.35 -10.87 -15.86
CA PHE A 73 -33.29 -12.23 -16.39
C PHE A 73 -32.47 -13.13 -15.46
N GLN A 74 -31.32 -12.67 -14.96
CA GLN A 74 -30.52 -13.40 -13.97
C GLN A 74 -31.29 -13.61 -12.66
N GLU A 75 -31.96 -12.58 -12.15
CA GLU A 75 -32.84 -12.67 -10.97
C GLU A 75 -33.95 -13.71 -11.19
N SER A 76 -34.63 -13.66 -12.34
CA SER A 76 -35.70 -14.62 -12.69
C SER A 76 -35.21 -16.06 -12.90
N ILE A 77 -34.00 -16.26 -13.44
CA ILE A 77 -33.39 -17.60 -13.53
C ILE A 77 -33.10 -18.16 -12.14
N THR A 78 -32.71 -17.30 -11.20
CA THR A 78 -32.44 -17.69 -9.80
C THR A 78 -33.71 -18.11 -9.07
N GLU A 79 -34.88 -17.55 -9.45
CA GLU A 79 -36.20 -17.95 -8.96
C GLU A 79 -36.72 -19.25 -9.60
N ILE A 80 -36.42 -19.49 -10.89
CA ILE A 80 -36.91 -20.65 -11.65
C ILE A 80 -36.05 -21.91 -11.40
N ASN A 81 -34.74 -21.73 -11.22
CA ASN A 81 -33.79 -22.78 -10.84
C ASN A 81 -33.01 -22.27 -9.62
N PRO A 82 -33.50 -22.52 -8.39
CA PRO A 82 -32.76 -22.16 -7.20
C PRO A 82 -31.39 -22.82 -7.28
N LEU A 83 -30.34 -21.99 -7.17
CA LEU A 83 -28.97 -22.47 -7.01
C LEU A 83 -28.96 -23.45 -5.84
N SER A 84 -28.18 -24.53 -5.95
CA SER A 84 -27.97 -25.37 -4.78
C SER A 84 -27.40 -24.52 -3.64
N GLU A 85 -27.68 -24.88 -2.38
CA GLU A 85 -27.13 -24.15 -1.22
C GLU A 85 -25.62 -23.94 -1.34
N GLU A 86 -24.90 -24.94 -1.86
CA GLU A 86 -23.46 -24.87 -2.14
C GLU A 86 -23.08 -23.78 -3.17
N GLN A 87 -23.87 -23.65 -4.23
CA GLN A 87 -23.65 -22.64 -5.27
C GLN A 87 -23.95 -21.23 -4.77
N GLU A 88 -24.98 -21.07 -3.94
CA GLU A 88 -25.32 -19.80 -3.33
C GLU A 88 -24.27 -19.37 -2.29
N HIS A 89 -23.81 -20.30 -1.45
CA HIS A 89 -22.68 -20.05 -0.54
C HIS A 89 -21.42 -19.63 -1.31
N ALA A 90 -21.11 -20.30 -2.42
CA ALA A 90 -19.97 -19.94 -3.25
C ALA A 90 -20.13 -18.55 -3.90
N ARG A 91 -21.36 -18.14 -4.26
CA ARG A 91 -21.66 -16.80 -4.80
C ARG A 91 -21.37 -15.72 -3.76
N ILE A 92 -21.90 -15.88 -2.54
CA ILE A 92 -21.71 -14.92 -1.44
C ILE A 92 -20.21 -14.79 -1.11
N LEU A 93 -19.48 -15.89 -1.03
CA LEU A 93 -18.03 -15.86 -0.77
C LEU A 93 -17.26 -15.15 -1.88
N LYS A 94 -17.64 -15.34 -3.15
CA LYS A 94 -17.04 -14.62 -4.28
C LYS A 94 -17.31 -13.11 -4.22
N GLU A 95 -18.52 -12.72 -3.84
CA GLU A 95 -18.86 -11.30 -3.66
C GLU A 95 -18.05 -10.67 -2.52
N ALA A 96 -17.97 -11.34 -1.37
CA ALA A 96 -17.15 -10.89 -0.24
C ALA A 96 -15.66 -10.75 -0.62
N ALA A 97 -15.10 -11.75 -1.32
CA ALA A 97 -13.72 -11.68 -1.81
C ALA A 97 -13.51 -10.52 -2.79
N THR A 98 -14.47 -10.27 -3.68
CA THR A 98 -14.42 -9.18 -4.66
C THR A 98 -14.41 -7.82 -3.98
N ILE A 99 -15.18 -7.63 -2.90
CA ILE A 99 -15.18 -6.40 -2.09
C ILE A 99 -13.77 -6.17 -1.53
N ILE A 100 -13.19 -7.16 -0.86
CA ILE A 100 -11.86 -7.07 -0.25
C ILE A 100 -10.78 -6.77 -1.30
N ILE A 101 -10.80 -7.46 -2.44
CA ILE A 101 -9.85 -7.25 -3.54
C ILE A 101 -9.96 -5.83 -4.09
N ASN A 102 -11.17 -5.31 -4.26
CA ASN A 102 -11.40 -3.97 -4.79
C ASN A 102 -10.93 -2.89 -3.82
N GLU A 103 -11.15 -3.04 -2.51
CA GLU A 103 -10.60 -2.11 -1.51
C GLU A 103 -9.08 -2.09 -1.52
N LEU A 104 -8.44 -3.27 -1.56
CA LEU A 104 -6.98 -3.37 -1.61
C LEU A 104 -6.40 -2.76 -2.89
N ASN A 105 -7.07 -2.94 -4.04
CA ASN A 105 -6.61 -2.36 -5.30
C ASN A 105 -6.72 -0.83 -5.33
N LYS A 106 -7.63 -0.24 -4.57
CA LYS A 106 -7.76 1.23 -4.43
C LYS A 106 -6.71 1.81 -3.49
N LYS A 107 -6.16 0.99 -2.58
CA LYS A 107 -5.15 1.43 -1.61
C LYS A 107 -3.80 1.59 -2.29
N ILE A 108 -3.16 2.74 -2.08
CA ILE A 108 -1.83 3.02 -2.59
C ILE A 108 -0.83 2.68 -1.49
N PHE A 109 0.09 1.77 -1.79
CA PHE A 109 1.18 1.40 -0.89
C PHE A 109 2.50 1.92 -1.46
N ASP A 110 3.36 2.43 -0.59
CA ASP A 110 4.72 2.76 -0.98
C ASP A 110 5.57 1.49 -1.08
N VAL A 111 6.09 1.22 -2.28
CA VAL A 111 6.96 0.08 -2.58
C VAL A 111 8.41 0.50 -2.87
N ASN A 112 8.66 1.80 -2.84
CA ASN A 112 9.94 2.43 -3.13
C ASN A 112 10.64 2.89 -1.84
N MET A 113 9.90 3.04 -0.74
CA MET A 113 10.44 3.38 0.56
C MET A 113 10.16 2.24 1.55
N TYR A 114 11.17 1.84 2.29
CA TYR A 114 10.99 1.04 3.49
C TYR A 114 10.48 1.91 4.64
N PRO A 115 9.59 1.36 5.49
CA PRO A 115 9.16 2.04 6.69
C PRO A 115 10.34 2.24 7.65
N VAL A 116 10.20 3.20 8.55
CA VAL A 116 11.22 3.53 9.54
C VAL A 116 11.52 2.29 10.39
N PRO A 117 12.79 1.86 10.53
CA PRO A 117 13.13 0.58 11.15
C PRO A 117 12.65 0.45 12.59
N ASP A 118 12.75 1.53 13.36
CA ASP A 118 12.37 1.58 14.77
C ASP A 118 10.85 1.50 14.99
N THR A 119 10.07 1.71 13.93
CA THR A 119 8.60 1.73 13.97
C THR A 119 7.98 0.68 13.07
N PHE A 120 8.70 -0.39 12.72
CA PHE A 120 8.17 -1.46 11.86
C PHE A 120 6.84 -2.05 12.36
N PHE A 121 6.60 -2.05 13.66
CA PHE A 121 5.39 -2.64 14.25
C PHE A 121 4.34 -1.60 14.65
N ASN A 122 4.56 -0.32 14.33
CA ASN A 122 3.61 0.75 14.62
C ASN A 122 2.61 0.87 13.46
N ASN A 123 1.35 1.18 13.80
CA ASN A 123 0.28 1.45 12.84
C ASN A 123 0.12 0.38 11.75
N LEU A 124 0.30 -0.89 12.10
CA LEU A 124 0.16 -2.03 11.17
C LEU A 124 -1.24 -2.09 10.55
N ASP A 125 -2.25 -1.64 11.29
CA ASP A 125 -3.65 -1.65 10.85
C ASP A 125 -3.87 -0.73 9.64
N ASP A 126 -3.04 0.30 9.45
CA ASP A 126 -3.08 1.19 8.29
C ASP A 126 -2.83 0.46 6.96
N TYR A 127 -2.31 -0.77 6.99
CA TYR A 127 -2.08 -1.58 5.79
C TYR A 127 -3.26 -2.50 5.46
N ILE A 128 -4.21 -2.63 6.37
CA ILE A 128 -5.31 -3.58 6.28
C ILE A 128 -6.60 -2.85 5.85
N PRO A 129 -7.40 -3.39 4.92
CA PRO A 129 -8.75 -2.89 4.65
C PRO A 129 -9.72 -3.26 5.77
N GLU A 130 -10.65 -2.37 6.07
CA GLU A 130 -11.66 -2.59 7.11
C GLU A 130 -12.51 -3.83 6.85
N SER A 131 -12.84 -4.11 5.58
CA SER A 131 -13.59 -5.31 5.18
C SER A 131 -12.85 -6.61 5.55
N LEU A 132 -11.55 -6.69 5.27
CA LEU A 132 -10.73 -7.85 5.61
C LEU A 132 -10.57 -8.00 7.12
N PHE A 133 -10.33 -6.88 7.83
CA PHE A 133 -10.20 -6.89 9.28
C PHE A 133 -11.49 -7.37 9.94
N THR A 134 -12.64 -6.82 9.53
CA THR A 134 -13.95 -7.22 10.04
C THR A 134 -14.25 -8.69 9.75
N PHE A 135 -13.98 -9.16 8.53
CA PHE A 135 -14.16 -10.57 8.16
C PHE A 135 -13.33 -11.51 9.04
N LEU A 136 -12.03 -11.24 9.18
CA LEU A 136 -11.13 -12.05 10.01
C LEU A 136 -11.51 -11.99 11.49
N ARG A 137 -11.94 -10.82 11.97
CA ARG A 137 -12.44 -10.67 13.34
C ARG A 137 -13.64 -11.59 13.57
N ILE A 138 -14.67 -11.52 12.71
CA ILE A 138 -15.86 -12.38 12.81
C ILE A 138 -15.45 -13.86 12.81
N LEU A 139 -14.55 -14.26 11.89
CA LEU A 139 -14.09 -15.64 11.75
C LEU A 139 -13.31 -16.14 12.98
N ILE A 140 -12.45 -15.31 13.57
CA ILE A 140 -11.52 -15.71 14.65
C ILE A 140 -12.13 -15.55 16.04
N THR A 141 -13.02 -14.58 16.23
CA THR A 141 -13.64 -14.24 17.52
C THR A 141 -15.06 -14.74 17.68
N HIS A 142 -15.58 -15.54 16.73
CA HIS A 142 -16.96 -16.07 16.70
C HIS A 142 -17.50 -16.54 18.06
N GLU A 143 -16.65 -17.02 18.96
CA GLU A 143 -17.02 -17.55 20.28
C GLU A 143 -16.13 -17.08 21.46
N LYS A 144 -15.30 -16.04 21.27
CA LYS A 144 -14.25 -15.69 22.25
C LYS A 144 -14.59 -14.44 23.06
N ILE A 145 -14.56 -14.60 24.39
CA ILE A 145 -14.92 -13.57 25.39
C ILE A 145 -13.88 -12.43 25.47
N ASN A 146 -12.60 -12.71 25.20
CA ASN A 146 -11.52 -11.75 25.40
C ASN A 146 -11.01 -11.19 24.06
N MET A 147 -11.49 -10.01 23.65
CA MET A 147 -11.25 -9.44 22.31
C MET A 147 -9.84 -8.86 22.09
N HIS A 148 -9.15 -8.40 23.14
CA HIS A 148 -7.94 -7.57 22.98
C HIS A 148 -6.68 -8.35 22.54
N ASP A 149 -6.54 -9.61 22.96
CA ASP A 149 -5.38 -10.46 22.61
C ASP A 149 -5.39 -10.93 21.14
N TRP A 150 -6.55 -10.89 20.48
CA TRP A 150 -6.69 -11.38 19.11
C TRP A 150 -6.39 -10.33 18.06
N HIS A 151 -6.37 -9.04 18.42
CA HIS A 151 -6.07 -7.96 17.48
C HIS A 151 -4.74 -8.20 16.76
N LYS A 152 -3.66 -8.41 17.51
CA LYS A 152 -2.32 -8.68 16.95
C LYS A 152 -2.29 -9.92 16.05
N LYS A 153 -3.05 -10.96 16.40
CA LYS A 153 -3.15 -12.20 15.62
C LYS A 153 -3.93 -11.98 14.32
N ILE A 154 -5.03 -11.24 14.38
CA ILE A 154 -5.83 -10.84 13.21
C ILE A 154 -4.97 -9.98 12.28
N THR A 155 -4.29 -8.96 12.80
CA THR A 155 -3.36 -8.11 12.06
C THR A 155 -2.28 -8.96 11.39
N ALA A 156 -1.66 -9.90 12.10
CA ALA A 156 -0.65 -10.79 11.52
C ALA A 156 -1.18 -11.64 10.36
N ILE A 157 -2.36 -12.24 10.52
CA ILE A 157 -3.00 -13.05 9.48
C ILE A 157 -3.37 -12.17 8.27
N ALA A 158 -3.90 -10.97 8.51
CA ALA A 158 -4.24 -10.02 7.46
C ALA A 158 -3.01 -9.62 6.65
N HIS A 159 -1.89 -9.30 7.29
CA HIS A 159 -0.63 -9.01 6.61
C HIS A 159 -0.16 -10.17 5.74
N ASN A 160 -0.31 -11.42 6.21
CA ASN A 160 0.05 -12.61 5.42
C ASN A 160 -0.86 -12.78 4.20
N ILE A 161 -2.18 -12.61 4.37
CA ILE A 161 -3.16 -12.67 3.28
C ILE A 161 -2.85 -11.59 2.24
N ILE A 162 -2.68 -10.33 2.65
CA ILE A 162 -2.43 -9.22 1.73
C ILE A 162 -1.10 -9.42 0.99
N SER A 163 -0.05 -9.87 1.68
CA SER A 163 1.25 -10.14 1.07
C SER A 163 1.19 -11.29 0.07
N ALA A 164 0.36 -12.29 0.30
CA ALA A 164 0.11 -13.38 -0.64
C ALA A 164 -0.73 -12.92 -1.86
N MET A 165 -1.73 -12.08 -1.63
CA MET A 165 -2.57 -11.51 -2.71
C MET A 165 -1.79 -10.54 -3.60
N PHE A 166 -0.90 -9.74 -3.02
CA PHE A 166 -0.20 -8.65 -3.70
C PHE A 166 1.31 -8.63 -3.44
N PRO A 167 2.06 -9.67 -3.85
CA PRO A 167 3.47 -9.86 -3.47
C PRO A 167 4.42 -8.77 -3.97
N ARG A 168 4.00 -7.99 -4.97
CA ARG A 168 4.78 -6.89 -5.55
C ARG A 168 4.24 -5.50 -5.23
N LYS A 169 2.99 -5.38 -4.75
CA LYS A 169 2.38 -4.07 -4.45
C LYS A 169 2.55 -3.64 -3.00
N LEU A 170 3.01 -4.53 -2.11
CA LEU A 170 3.16 -4.22 -0.70
C LEU A 170 4.56 -4.61 -0.20
N ILE A 171 5.18 -3.70 0.55
CA ILE A 171 6.24 -4.02 1.50
C ILE A 171 5.57 -4.16 2.86
N SER A 172 5.34 -5.39 3.30
CA SER A 172 4.68 -5.62 4.58
C SER A 172 5.65 -5.29 5.72
N PRO A 173 5.39 -4.23 6.51
CA PRO A 173 6.28 -3.82 7.60
C PRO A 173 6.41 -4.92 8.66
N LEU A 174 5.31 -5.65 8.94
CA LEU A 174 5.32 -6.79 9.85
C LEU A 174 6.25 -7.91 9.37
N GLN A 175 6.11 -8.35 8.11
CA GLN A 175 6.90 -9.45 7.58
C GLN A 175 8.37 -9.09 7.41
N LEU A 176 8.66 -7.86 7.00
CA LEU A 176 10.03 -7.36 6.88
C LEU A 176 10.67 -7.19 8.26
N GLY A 177 9.98 -6.52 9.19
CA GLY A 177 10.46 -6.30 10.56
C GLY A 177 10.73 -7.62 11.28
N LEU A 178 9.84 -8.61 11.13
CA LEU A 178 10.06 -9.94 11.69
C LEU A 178 11.30 -10.62 11.07
N ALA A 179 11.45 -10.58 9.74
CA ALA A 179 12.60 -11.19 9.06
C ALA A 179 13.94 -10.53 9.46
N VAL A 180 13.96 -9.20 9.54
CA VAL A 180 15.11 -8.41 10.00
C VAL A 180 15.44 -8.75 11.46
N THR A 181 14.43 -8.83 12.33
CA THR A 181 14.62 -9.21 13.74
C THR A 181 15.20 -10.61 13.88
N LEU A 182 14.69 -11.58 13.12
CA LEU A 182 15.21 -12.95 13.10
C LEU A 182 16.64 -13.00 12.58
N TYR A 183 16.95 -12.23 11.55
CA TYR A 183 18.31 -12.14 11.01
C TYR A 183 19.28 -11.60 12.06
N HIS A 184 18.96 -10.49 12.72
CA HIS A 184 19.83 -9.91 13.74
C HIS A 184 19.98 -10.81 14.97
N ARG A 185 18.92 -11.53 15.36
CA ARG A 185 18.94 -12.37 16.56
C ARG A 185 19.63 -13.72 16.36
N PHE A 186 19.45 -14.35 15.19
CA PHE A 186 19.88 -15.73 14.96
C PHE A 186 20.91 -15.89 13.83
N GLY A 187 21.05 -14.90 12.94
CA GLY A 187 21.97 -14.97 11.79
C GLY A 187 21.70 -16.10 10.80
N SER A 188 20.60 -16.84 10.95
CA SER A 188 20.31 -18.05 10.16
C SER A 188 19.49 -17.71 8.91
N LYS A 189 20.09 -17.93 7.74
CA LYS A 189 19.40 -17.86 6.45
C LYS A 189 18.30 -18.93 6.34
N ASP A 190 18.60 -20.17 6.74
CA ASP A 190 17.68 -21.31 6.59
C ASP A 190 16.38 -21.08 7.37
N LEU A 191 16.48 -20.57 8.60
CA LEU A 191 15.30 -20.22 9.40
C LEU A 191 14.41 -19.19 8.68
N ILE A 192 15.02 -18.16 8.11
CA ILE A 192 14.29 -17.10 7.40
C ILE A 192 13.66 -17.65 6.12
N ASP A 193 14.37 -18.47 5.37
CA ASP A 193 13.86 -19.05 4.13
C ASP A 193 12.72 -20.05 4.39
N ILE A 194 12.78 -20.84 5.47
CA ILE A 194 11.67 -21.71 5.91
C ILE A 194 10.44 -20.86 6.23
N LEU A 195 10.58 -19.85 7.10
CA LEU A 195 9.44 -19.00 7.50
C LEU A 195 8.89 -18.17 6.34
N SER A 196 9.76 -17.70 5.44
CA SER A 196 9.34 -16.98 4.24
C SER A 196 8.61 -17.88 3.26
N SER A 197 8.99 -19.16 3.11
CA SER A 197 8.28 -20.09 2.22
C SER A 197 6.87 -20.41 2.70
N LEU A 198 6.65 -20.38 4.02
CA LEU A 198 5.34 -20.48 4.65
C LEU A 198 4.55 -19.16 4.66
N GLY A 199 5.16 -18.05 4.22
CA GLY A 199 4.52 -16.74 4.15
C GLY A 199 4.46 -15.98 5.49
N PHE A 200 5.25 -16.37 6.50
CA PHE A 200 5.25 -15.70 7.81
C PHE A 200 6.16 -14.47 7.89
N CYS A 201 7.20 -14.40 7.07
CA CYS A 201 8.12 -13.27 7.04
C CYS A 201 8.67 -13.01 5.63
N ALA A 202 9.42 -11.92 5.47
CA ALA A 202 10.09 -11.62 4.22
C ALA A 202 11.29 -12.55 3.97
N SER A 203 11.54 -12.87 2.70
CA SER A 203 12.68 -13.71 2.29
C SER A 203 14.03 -13.12 2.71
N TYR A 204 15.03 -13.97 2.90
CA TYR A 204 16.40 -13.55 3.22
C TYR A 204 16.95 -12.50 2.25
N GLY A 205 16.71 -12.66 0.94
CA GLY A 205 17.14 -11.69 -0.06
C GLY A 205 16.52 -10.30 0.10
N LYS A 206 15.27 -10.21 0.58
CA LYS A 206 14.62 -8.92 0.90
C LYS A 206 15.24 -8.26 2.15
N VAL A 207 15.66 -9.06 3.12
CA VAL A 207 16.39 -8.58 4.31
C VAL A 207 17.74 -7.99 3.90
N LEU A 208 18.52 -8.71 3.09
CA LEU A 208 19.80 -8.20 2.58
C LEU A 208 19.64 -6.91 1.77
N LEU A 209 18.61 -6.85 0.92
CA LEU A 209 18.31 -5.65 0.14
C LEU A 209 17.95 -4.46 1.03
N PHE A 210 17.16 -4.70 2.09
CA PHE A 210 16.86 -3.70 3.10
C PHE A 210 18.12 -3.20 3.81
N GLN A 211 19.01 -4.11 4.25
CA GLN A 211 20.27 -3.74 4.90
C GLN A 211 21.18 -2.93 3.99
N ALA A 212 21.35 -3.36 2.74
CA ALA A 212 22.08 -2.61 1.73
C ALA A 212 21.50 -1.20 1.52
N SER A 213 20.17 -1.10 1.45
CA SER A 213 19.47 0.19 1.32
C SER A 213 19.72 1.09 2.53
N ALA A 214 19.70 0.51 3.74
CA ALA A 214 19.95 1.24 4.98
C ALA A 214 21.38 1.77 5.06
N ILE A 215 22.37 0.98 4.65
CA ILE A 215 23.79 1.37 4.61
C ILE A 215 23.98 2.53 3.63
N GLN A 216 23.43 2.42 2.41
CA GLN A 216 23.62 3.44 1.38
C GLN A 216 22.89 4.77 1.68
N PHE A 217 21.82 4.72 2.47
CA PHE A 217 21.05 5.90 2.84
C PHE A 217 21.45 6.51 4.20
N GLN A 218 22.57 6.09 4.80
CA GLN A 218 23.03 6.71 6.04
C GLN A 218 23.21 8.22 5.85
N LYS A 219 22.37 8.99 6.54
CA LYS A 219 22.53 10.44 6.67
C LYS A 219 23.25 10.71 7.96
N GLU A 220 24.31 11.52 7.89
CA GLU A 220 24.98 12.01 9.09
C GLU A 220 23.97 12.79 9.94
N PRO A 221 23.98 12.59 11.28
CA PRO A 221 23.15 13.37 12.18
C PRO A 221 23.49 14.86 12.05
N VAL A 222 22.49 15.74 12.16
CA VAL A 222 22.74 17.19 12.21
C VAL A 222 23.37 17.52 13.57
N LEU A 223 24.69 17.60 13.61
CA LEU A 223 25.52 17.74 14.82
C LEU A 223 25.38 19.08 15.58
N GLN A 224 24.49 19.98 15.16
CA GLN A 224 24.44 21.35 15.69
C GLN A 224 24.01 21.44 17.17
N GLN A 225 23.42 20.38 17.74
CA GLN A 225 22.99 20.32 19.16
C GLN A 225 23.18 18.95 19.80
N CYS A 226 24.14 18.15 19.33
CA CYS A 226 24.39 16.84 19.92
C CYS A 226 25.87 16.56 20.12
N PHE A 227 26.15 15.77 21.14
CA PHE A 227 27.46 15.22 21.40
C PHE A 227 27.60 13.92 20.60
N GLY A 228 28.59 13.86 19.71
CA GLY A 228 28.95 12.67 18.94
C GLY A 228 30.32 12.16 19.36
N GLN A 229 30.42 10.88 19.72
CA GLN A 229 31.69 10.19 20.00
C GLN A 229 31.79 8.95 19.13
N PHE A 230 32.92 8.77 18.46
CA PHE A 230 33.21 7.51 17.77
C PHE A 230 33.95 6.57 18.71
N ALA A 231 33.49 5.32 18.78
CA ALA A 231 34.17 4.24 19.48
C ALA A 231 34.51 3.15 18.47
N PHE A 232 35.78 2.74 18.46
CA PHE A 232 36.31 1.79 17.51
C PHE A 232 36.79 0.54 18.24
N ASP A 233 36.36 -0.63 17.77
CA ASP A 233 36.80 -1.92 18.29
C ASP A 233 38.12 -2.36 17.62
N ASN A 234 39.01 -2.94 18.43
CA ASN A 234 40.31 -3.48 18.03
C ASN A 234 41.11 -2.55 17.08
N ALA A 235 41.26 -1.30 17.51
CA ALA A 235 42.07 -0.29 16.83
C ALA A 235 43.56 -0.52 17.10
N ASP A 236 44.18 -1.40 16.33
CA ASP A 236 45.60 -1.70 16.41
C ASP A 236 46.39 -0.76 15.48
N HIS A 237 47.21 0.10 16.08
CA HIS A 237 48.23 0.86 15.37
C HIS A 237 49.51 0.03 15.31
N ASN A 238 49.76 -0.66 14.19
CA ASN A 238 50.99 -1.42 14.04
C ASN A 238 52.12 -0.51 13.54
N VAL A 239 52.71 0.24 14.48
CA VAL A 239 53.80 1.22 14.23
C VAL A 239 55.11 0.58 13.78
N CYS A 240 55.25 -0.76 13.88
CA CYS A 240 56.51 -1.47 13.61
C CYS A 240 56.67 -2.01 12.18
N THR A 241 55.65 -1.90 11.31
CA THR A 241 55.77 -2.19 9.87
C THR A 241 55.93 -0.89 9.09
N ILE A 242 56.90 -0.85 8.17
CA ILE A 242 57.29 0.29 7.31
C ILE A 242 56.10 0.96 6.58
N ASP A 243 54.96 0.28 6.47
CA ASP A 243 53.76 0.74 5.77
C ASP A 243 52.74 1.47 6.68
N GLY A 244 52.95 1.52 8.01
CA GLY A 244 52.15 2.35 8.93
C GLY A 244 50.64 2.06 8.96
N THR A 245 50.24 0.81 8.75
CA THR A 245 48.82 0.44 8.56
C THR A 245 48.03 0.47 9.87
N PHE A 246 46.99 1.31 9.93
CA PHE A 246 45.96 1.28 10.96
C PHE A 246 44.98 0.14 10.69
N HIS A 247 44.80 -0.76 11.66
CA HIS A 247 43.80 -1.82 11.60
C HIS A 247 42.70 -1.55 12.62
N CYS A 248 41.45 -1.56 12.20
CA CYS A 248 40.28 -1.47 13.08
C CYS A 248 39.19 -2.40 12.55
N MET A 249 38.54 -3.18 13.45
CA MET A 249 37.52 -4.15 13.06
C MET A 249 36.12 -3.55 12.90
N GLY A 250 35.83 -2.42 13.55
CA GLY A 250 34.55 -1.73 13.39
C GLY A 250 34.43 -0.48 14.26
N GLY A 251 33.82 0.56 13.72
CA GLY A 251 33.50 1.79 14.44
C GLY A 251 32.00 1.94 14.67
N ILE A 252 31.62 2.47 15.82
CA ILE A 252 30.28 2.96 16.11
C ILE A 252 30.34 4.47 16.37
N GLN A 253 29.31 5.18 15.95
CA GLN A 253 29.07 6.56 16.37
C GLN A 253 28.03 6.56 17.49
N ILE A 254 28.40 7.09 18.64
CA ILE A 254 27.57 7.29 19.81
C ILE A 254 27.08 8.73 19.77
N ILE A 255 25.77 8.95 19.80
CA ILE A 255 25.16 10.29 19.71
C ILE A 255 24.27 10.51 20.93
N VAL A 256 24.42 11.67 21.59
CA VAL A 256 23.65 12.07 22.77
C VAL A 256 23.14 13.52 22.59
N PRO A 257 21.86 13.83 22.87
CA PRO A 257 20.79 12.92 23.30
C PRO A 257 20.22 12.08 22.15
N HIS A 258 19.47 11.00 22.47
CA HIS A 258 18.82 10.13 21.46
C HIS A 258 17.92 10.91 20.48
N SER A 259 17.30 12.00 20.94
CA SER A 259 16.45 12.88 20.11
C SER A 259 17.20 13.56 18.96
N ALA A 260 18.53 13.56 18.96
CA ALA A 260 19.34 14.08 17.87
C ALA A 260 19.39 13.13 16.66
N ILE A 261 19.01 11.86 16.83
CA ILE A 261 18.95 10.87 15.74
C ILE A 261 17.56 10.95 15.11
N GLN A 262 17.49 11.42 13.86
CA GLN A 262 16.25 11.39 13.08
C GLN A 262 16.19 10.08 12.28
N HIS A 263 15.25 9.21 12.64
CA HIS A 263 14.98 8.00 11.88
C HIS A 263 14.08 8.34 10.69
N HIS A 264 14.53 8.03 9.48
CA HIS A 264 13.83 8.34 8.24
C HIS A 264 13.41 7.07 7.50
N CYS A 265 12.40 7.20 6.63
CA CYS A 265 12.09 6.16 5.66
C CYS A 265 13.31 5.94 4.75
N ILE A 266 13.62 4.69 4.45
CA ILE A 266 14.82 4.31 3.70
C ILE A 266 14.41 4.05 2.24
N PRO A 267 14.95 4.76 1.25
CA PRO A 267 14.74 4.45 -0.16
C PRO A 267 15.20 3.03 -0.46
N LYS A 268 14.31 2.23 -1.02
CA LYS A 268 14.59 0.86 -1.39
C LYS A 268 15.41 0.80 -2.66
N LEU A 269 16.50 0.05 -2.60
CA LEU A 269 17.28 -0.28 -3.78
C LEU A 269 16.54 -1.30 -4.66
N ASN A 270 16.71 -1.17 -5.98
CA ASN A 270 16.11 -2.09 -6.94
C ASN A 270 16.85 -3.44 -7.01
N LYS A 271 18.16 -3.42 -6.73
CA LYS A 271 19.05 -4.59 -6.79
C LYS A 271 20.07 -4.51 -5.67
N LEU A 272 20.52 -5.67 -5.22
CA LEU A 272 21.59 -5.75 -4.23
C LEU A 272 22.89 -5.22 -4.87
N PRO A 273 23.57 -4.22 -4.27
CA PRO A 273 24.86 -3.75 -4.75
C PRO A 273 25.92 -4.85 -4.65
N LYS A 274 26.91 -4.80 -5.54
CA LYS A 274 28.09 -5.67 -5.43
C LYS A 274 28.98 -5.19 -4.29
N SER A 275 29.71 -6.10 -3.66
CA SER A 275 30.65 -5.83 -2.56
C SER A 275 31.59 -4.65 -2.84
N HIS A 276 32.13 -4.56 -4.06
CA HIS A 276 33.04 -3.46 -4.45
C HIS A 276 32.41 -2.06 -4.33
N THR A 277 31.08 -1.96 -4.36
CA THR A 277 30.35 -0.67 -4.30
C THR A 277 30.40 -0.14 -2.88
N PHE A 278 30.11 -1.01 -1.91
CA PHE A 278 30.21 -0.70 -0.49
C PHE A 278 31.64 -0.35 -0.08
N ILE A 279 32.64 -1.03 -0.64
CA ILE A 279 34.06 -0.73 -0.35
C ILE A 279 34.39 0.70 -0.79
N LYS A 280 33.93 1.15 -1.97
CA LYS A 280 34.20 2.52 -2.43
C LYS A 280 33.55 3.59 -1.56
N GLU A 281 32.33 3.32 -1.08
CA GLU A 281 31.60 4.25 -0.20
C GLU A 281 32.11 4.21 1.25
N GLY A 282 32.70 3.10 1.70
CA GLY A 282 33.24 2.93 3.05
C GLY A 282 34.72 3.29 3.23
N VAL A 283 35.39 3.80 2.18
CA VAL A 283 36.77 4.28 2.28
C VAL A 283 36.75 5.76 2.63
N GLU A 284 36.98 6.05 3.90
CA GLU A 284 37.22 7.42 4.37
C GLU A 284 38.71 7.75 4.32
N SER A 285 39.04 8.94 3.81
CA SER A 285 40.42 9.41 3.80
C SER A 285 40.81 9.86 5.21
N ILE A 286 41.85 9.25 5.78
CA ILE A 286 42.40 9.67 7.07
C ILE A 286 42.87 11.13 6.95
N LYS A 287 42.23 12.02 7.70
CA LYS A 287 42.66 13.42 7.82
C LYS A 287 43.73 13.50 8.90
N TYR A 288 44.95 13.82 8.48
CA TYR A 288 46.03 14.15 9.41
C TYR A 288 45.84 15.60 9.84
N PHE A 289 45.67 15.82 11.13
CA PHE A 289 45.75 17.15 11.70
C PHE A 289 47.21 17.47 11.98
N GLU A 290 47.72 18.55 11.39
CA GLU A 290 49.04 19.06 11.76
C GLU A 290 48.97 19.55 13.21
N THR A 291 49.99 19.18 13.99
CA THR A 291 50.13 19.69 15.35
C THR A 291 50.29 21.20 15.27
N HIS A 292 49.39 21.92 15.94
CA HIS A 292 49.48 23.37 16.00
C HIS A 292 50.82 23.74 16.70
N PRO A 293 51.69 24.55 16.06
CA PRO A 293 53.09 24.71 16.49
C PRO A 293 53.24 25.17 17.95
N ASP A 294 52.27 25.98 18.41
CA ASP A 294 52.31 26.60 19.73
C ASP A 294 51.29 26.04 20.74
N LYS A 295 50.46 25.07 20.35
CA LYS A 295 49.42 24.53 21.25
C LYS A 295 49.69 23.08 21.57
N ARG A 296 49.86 22.81 22.86
CA ARG A 296 50.04 21.48 23.43
C ARG A 296 48.70 20.94 23.91
N LEU A 297 48.66 19.64 24.23
CA LEU A 297 47.49 19.01 24.85
C LEU A 297 47.05 19.74 26.13
N GLU A 298 48.01 20.37 26.81
CA GLU A 298 47.86 21.21 28.01
C GLU A 298 47.00 22.46 27.76
N ASP A 299 46.95 22.94 26.51
CA ASP A 299 46.26 24.18 26.11
C ASP A 299 44.80 23.93 25.65
N LEU A 300 44.34 22.68 25.72
CA LEU A 300 42.94 22.34 25.45
C LEU A 300 42.06 22.84 26.59
N GLN A 301 41.34 23.92 26.33
CA GLN A 301 40.29 24.40 27.22
C GLN A 301 38.98 23.70 26.88
N PHE A 302 38.43 22.96 27.84
CA PHE A 302 37.06 22.45 27.74
C PHE A 302 36.11 23.61 27.98
N GLU A 303 35.42 24.08 26.93
CA GLU A 303 34.27 24.96 27.12
C GLU A 303 33.18 24.21 27.88
N ASN A 304 32.73 24.78 29.00
CA ASN A 304 31.50 24.33 29.64
C ASN A 304 30.34 24.63 28.71
N LEU A 305 29.88 23.61 27.99
CA LEU A 305 28.62 23.64 27.27
C LEU A 305 27.49 23.80 28.31
N LYS A 306 26.98 25.02 28.43
CA LYS A 306 25.80 25.35 29.24
C LYS A 306 24.51 24.98 28.51
#